data_AF-A0A968NJV7-F1
#
_entry.id   AF-A0A968NJV7-F1
#
_cell.length_a   1.000
_cell.length_b   1.000
_cell.length_c   1.000
_cell.angle_alpha   90.00
_cell.angle_beta   90.00
_cell.angle_gamma   90.00
#
_symmetry.space_group_name_H-M   'P 1'
#
loop_
_entity.id
_entity.type
_entity.pdbx_description
1 polymer ?
#
loop_
_entity_poly.entity_id
_entity_poly.type
_entity_poly.pdbx_seq_one_letter_code
_entity_poly.pdbx_strand_id
1 'polypeptide(L)'
;MLVDLLPKCKVYIFEPEVDGSVMNEILDTPIVDLGNGLQTWPSTFEQILLRFKQELDVRQQFESSNDFSPGVILLTGGASRMNFVKEICQQVFPEASVKSDNTPEFCIARGLARWGRIEIKTSQFSKDIEIFCSDKIKPTVASQIDFLYDAISTVLADKIISIIKHNFDLWKSRKHLTINNMKSAIDSDIKYSLEEKNLSELFGEKIKLMLNKISKDLRNEIKALELQYSIPIGKLGESFDFKNIAVGNISLGSQTNIDATDGLISQFSSIVAWISGILAGVAAYLIGPTVLGIIVGLTALISTTLFSILISFLITNPGGWAVLATFGILVTASTLAGKKTKESVKSVIEENLPSWDLPVWVRNIVNSDSVYSKVNKEREGVANQVNSKLKGEEKIRQELIDKITSIFETSLKAQAEDMKALIS
;
A
#
# COMPACT_ATOMS: atom_id res chain seq x y z
N MET A 1 -24.04 36.63 -65.93
CA MET A 1 -22.93 36.83 -66.89
C MET A 1 -21.65 37.07 -66.09
N LEU A 2 -21.00 36.00 -65.63
CA LEU A 2 -19.66 35.99 -64.99
C LEU A 2 -19.31 34.52 -64.64
N VAL A 3 -19.18 33.66 -65.66
CA VAL A 3 -18.68 32.28 -65.51
C VAL A 3 -17.42 32.04 -66.37
N ASP A 4 -16.96 33.02 -67.15
CA ASP A 4 -15.88 32.81 -68.16
C ASP A 4 -14.53 33.48 -67.82
N LEU A 5 -14.17 33.66 -66.54
CA LEU A 5 -12.90 34.32 -66.17
C LEU A 5 -12.03 33.51 -65.18
N LEU A 6 -12.00 32.19 -65.30
CA LEU A 6 -10.86 31.42 -64.79
C LEU A 6 -10.00 30.97 -65.98
N PRO A 7 -8.73 31.38 -66.08
CA PRO A 7 -7.84 30.88 -67.12
C PRO A 7 -7.77 29.37 -67.02
N LYS A 8 -8.01 28.68 -68.14
CA LYS A 8 -7.86 27.21 -68.26
C LYS A 8 -6.54 26.81 -67.59
N CYS A 9 -6.61 26.08 -66.48
CA CYS A 9 -5.42 25.53 -65.82
C CYS A 9 -4.61 24.80 -66.89
N LYS A 10 -3.40 25.30 -67.19
CA LYS A 10 -2.44 24.53 -67.99
C LYS A 10 -2.13 23.29 -67.18
N VAL A 11 -2.66 22.16 -67.62
CA VAL A 11 -2.27 20.86 -67.10
C VAL A 11 -0.87 20.61 -67.64
N TYR A 12 0.13 20.73 -66.78
CA TYR A 12 1.50 20.32 -67.09
C TYR A 12 1.55 18.79 -66.92
N ILE A 13 1.69 18.07 -68.02
CA ILE A 13 1.92 16.63 -68.01
C ILE A 13 3.44 16.44 -68.01
N PHE A 14 3.97 15.82 -66.96
CA PHE A 14 5.36 15.39 -66.88
C PHE A 14 5.39 13.88 -67.13
N GLU A 15 5.72 13.48 -68.36
CA GLU A 15 5.94 12.09 -68.73
C GLU A 15 7.45 11.85 -68.78
N PRO A 16 8.03 11.07 -67.84
CA PRO A 16 9.43 10.69 -67.95
C PRO A 16 9.61 9.72 -69.12
N GLU A 17 10.31 10.17 -70.17
CA GLU A 17 10.76 9.33 -71.30
C GLU A 17 12.00 8.51 -70.89
N VAL A 18 11.82 7.60 -69.92
CA VAL A 18 12.88 6.66 -69.52
C VAL A 18 12.37 5.24 -69.74
N ASP A 19 12.88 4.59 -70.78
CA ASP A 19 12.65 3.17 -71.02
C ASP A 19 13.75 2.31 -70.35
N GLY A 20 13.61 0.97 -70.43
CA GLY A 20 14.55 0.06 -69.80
C GLY A 20 15.98 0.15 -70.35
N SER A 21 16.14 0.52 -71.63
CA SER A 21 17.46 0.66 -72.27
C SER A 21 18.16 1.93 -71.81
N VAL A 22 17.45 3.05 -71.77
CA VAL A 22 17.95 4.33 -71.24
C VAL A 22 18.28 4.20 -69.74
N MET A 23 17.45 3.49 -68.97
CA MET A 23 17.72 3.25 -67.56
C MET A 23 19.02 2.46 -67.34
N ASN A 24 19.26 1.41 -68.14
CA ASN A 24 20.50 0.63 -68.04
C ASN A 24 21.73 1.47 -68.40
N GLU A 25 21.65 2.29 -69.45
CA GLU A 25 22.73 3.22 -69.81
C GLU A 25 23.05 4.19 -68.66
N ILE A 26 22.01 4.74 -68.01
CA ILE A 26 22.18 5.61 -66.84
C ILE A 26 22.83 4.85 -65.67
N LEU A 27 22.37 3.63 -65.39
CA LEU A 27 22.90 2.82 -64.29
C LEU A 27 24.33 2.35 -64.54
N ASP A 28 24.73 2.12 -65.79
CA ASP A 28 26.08 1.71 -66.19
C ASP A 28 27.03 2.90 -66.36
N THR A 29 26.53 4.14 -66.30
CA THR A 29 27.35 5.34 -66.37
C THR A 29 28.05 5.61 -65.02
N PRO A 30 29.38 5.76 -65.00
CA PRO A 30 30.11 6.13 -63.79
C PRO A 30 29.70 7.50 -63.26
N ILE A 31 29.51 7.60 -61.94
CA ILE A 31 29.13 8.84 -61.26
C ILE A 31 30.38 9.51 -60.69
N VAL A 32 30.63 10.77 -61.06
CA VAL A 32 31.84 11.54 -60.69
C VAL A 32 32.12 11.53 -59.18
N ASP A 33 31.06 11.63 -58.36
CA ASP A 33 31.17 11.67 -56.90
C ASP A 33 31.36 10.29 -56.25
N LEU A 34 31.27 9.20 -57.02
CA LEU A 34 31.44 7.83 -56.53
C LEU A 34 32.77 7.24 -57.02
N GLY A 35 33.61 6.80 -56.07
CA GLY A 35 34.84 6.07 -56.37
C GLY A 35 35.78 6.77 -57.36
N ASN A 36 36.00 8.08 -57.17
CA ASN A 36 36.80 8.95 -58.06
C ASN A 36 36.28 9.02 -59.51
N GLY A 37 34.97 8.87 -59.72
CA GLY A 37 34.32 8.97 -61.03
C GLY A 37 34.40 7.72 -61.88
N LEU A 38 34.78 6.58 -61.30
CA LEU A 38 34.93 5.30 -62.00
C LEU A 38 33.88 4.25 -61.61
N GLN A 39 32.99 4.56 -60.67
CA GLN A 39 32.02 3.60 -60.15
C GLN A 39 30.59 3.93 -60.55
N THR A 40 29.85 2.87 -60.87
CA THR A 40 28.42 2.91 -61.11
C THR A 40 27.66 2.76 -59.80
N TRP A 41 26.40 3.25 -59.74
CA TRP A 41 25.58 3.10 -58.54
C TRP A 41 25.42 1.63 -58.07
N PRO A 42 25.13 0.65 -58.95
CA PRO A 42 25.08 -0.76 -58.56
C PRO A 42 26.40 -1.27 -57.94
N SER A 43 27.54 -0.96 -58.58
CA SER A 43 28.84 -1.43 -58.10
C SER A 43 29.22 -0.85 -56.74
N THR A 44 28.92 0.44 -56.51
CA THR A 44 29.16 1.09 -55.22
C THR A 44 28.23 0.50 -54.14
N PHE A 45 26.96 0.25 -54.47
CA PHE A 45 26.01 -0.34 -53.54
C PHE A 45 26.43 -1.77 -53.12
N GLU A 46 26.85 -2.60 -54.07
CA GLU A 46 27.40 -3.93 -53.79
C GLU A 46 28.63 -3.87 -52.88
N GLN A 47 29.58 -2.98 -53.17
CA GLN A 47 30.79 -2.82 -52.36
C GLN A 47 30.48 -2.40 -50.91
N ILE A 48 29.50 -1.51 -50.72
CA ILE A 48 29.05 -1.10 -49.39
C ILE A 48 28.45 -2.28 -48.63
N LEU A 49 27.60 -3.09 -49.28
CA LEU A 49 27.01 -4.28 -48.67
C LEU A 49 28.05 -5.36 -48.37
N LEU A 50 29.01 -5.59 -49.25
CA LEU A 50 30.11 -6.54 -49.04
C LEU A 50 31.00 -6.11 -47.86
N ARG A 51 31.31 -4.82 -47.76
CA ARG A 51 32.03 -4.27 -46.61
C ARG A 51 31.22 -4.47 -45.32
N PHE A 52 29.93 -4.20 -45.35
CA PHE A 52 29.06 -4.42 -44.19
C PHE A 52 29.03 -5.90 -43.78
N LYS A 53 28.97 -6.83 -44.74
CA LYS A 53 29.07 -8.28 -44.48
C LYS A 53 30.40 -8.64 -43.82
N GLN A 54 31.53 -8.13 -44.31
CA GLN A 54 32.84 -8.33 -43.70
C GLN A 54 32.87 -7.80 -42.26
N GLU A 55 32.28 -6.65 -41.99
CA GLU A 55 32.18 -6.09 -40.64
C GLU A 55 31.34 -6.98 -39.71
N LEU A 56 30.28 -7.63 -40.20
CA LEU A 56 29.51 -8.62 -39.45
C LEU A 56 30.30 -9.91 -39.20
N ASP A 57 31.00 -10.43 -40.21
CA ASP A 57 31.82 -11.65 -40.11
C ASP A 57 32.94 -11.49 -39.08
N VAL A 58 33.58 -10.31 -39.02
CA VAL A 58 34.59 -9.99 -38.01
C VAL A 58 33.97 -9.99 -36.61
N ARG A 59 32.80 -9.37 -36.40
CA ARG A 59 32.13 -9.35 -35.09
C ARG A 59 31.76 -10.75 -34.62
N GLN A 60 31.30 -11.62 -35.52
CA GLN A 60 30.99 -13.02 -35.23
C GLN A 60 32.21 -13.80 -34.70
N GLN A 61 33.43 -13.49 -35.16
CA GLN A 61 34.65 -14.14 -34.68
C GLN A 61 35.01 -13.76 -33.23
N PHE A 62 34.62 -12.56 -32.78
CA PHE A 62 34.92 -12.07 -31.43
C PHE A 62 33.84 -12.44 -30.39
N GLU A 63 32.59 -12.64 -30.83
CA GLU A 63 31.47 -12.98 -29.94
C GLU A 63 31.07 -14.46 -30.12
N SER A 64 31.58 -15.34 -29.27
CA SER A 64 31.47 -16.82 -29.38
C SER A 64 30.05 -17.42 -29.24
N SER A 65 28.99 -16.64 -29.44
CA SER A 65 27.62 -17.08 -29.24
C SER A 65 26.59 -16.26 -30.01
N ASN A 66 26.63 -16.33 -31.36
CA ASN A 66 25.48 -16.41 -32.27
C ASN A 66 25.91 -16.19 -33.73
N ASP A 67 25.14 -16.71 -34.68
CA ASP A 67 25.24 -16.32 -36.08
C ASP A 67 24.72 -14.87 -36.25
N PHE A 68 25.59 -13.98 -36.70
CA PHE A 68 25.27 -12.55 -36.92
C PHE A 68 24.76 -12.27 -38.34
N SER A 69 24.58 -13.30 -39.16
CA SER A 69 23.98 -13.16 -40.48
C SER A 69 22.51 -12.69 -40.39
N PRO A 70 22.09 -11.67 -41.17
CA PRO A 70 20.73 -11.17 -41.11
C PRO A 70 19.74 -12.20 -41.67
N GLY A 71 18.75 -12.60 -40.87
CA GLY A 71 17.67 -13.48 -41.36
C GLY A 71 16.69 -12.78 -42.33
N VAL A 72 16.57 -11.45 -42.26
CA VAL A 72 15.66 -10.65 -43.09
C VAL A 72 16.31 -9.31 -43.45
N ILE A 73 16.16 -8.89 -44.72
CA ILE A 73 16.55 -7.56 -45.20
C ILE A 73 15.27 -6.82 -45.62
N LEU A 74 15.00 -5.68 -45.00
CA LEU A 74 13.83 -4.85 -45.30
C LEU A 74 14.24 -3.65 -46.16
N LEU A 75 13.76 -3.61 -47.39
CA LEU A 75 14.06 -2.54 -48.33
C LEU A 75 13.02 -1.40 -48.22
N THR A 76 13.51 -0.16 -48.08
CA THR A 76 12.69 1.05 -47.94
C THR A 76 13.21 2.18 -48.85
N GLY A 77 12.39 3.22 -49.08
CA GLY A 77 12.69 4.31 -50.01
C GLY A 77 12.40 3.97 -51.49
N GLY A 78 12.10 4.96 -52.31
CA GLY A 78 11.67 4.75 -53.70
C GLY A 78 12.72 4.03 -54.58
N ALA A 79 14.01 4.31 -54.35
CA ALA A 79 15.12 3.67 -55.09
C ALA A 79 15.18 2.15 -54.89
N SER A 80 14.64 1.63 -53.78
CA SER A 80 14.61 0.19 -53.51
C SER A 80 13.70 -0.62 -54.45
N ARG A 81 12.89 0.06 -55.27
CA ARG A 81 12.08 -0.57 -56.32
C ARG A 81 12.93 -1.04 -57.50
N MET A 82 14.16 -0.56 -57.65
CA MET A 82 15.05 -1.01 -58.71
C MET A 82 15.45 -2.48 -58.47
N ASN A 83 15.21 -3.34 -59.47
CA ASN A 83 15.37 -4.80 -59.33
C ASN A 83 16.75 -5.20 -58.83
N PHE A 84 17.79 -4.55 -59.34
CA PHE A 84 19.16 -4.89 -59.00
C PHE A 84 19.45 -4.71 -57.50
N VAL A 85 18.78 -3.80 -56.80
CA VAL A 85 18.98 -3.60 -55.35
C VAL A 85 18.66 -4.88 -54.60
N LYS A 86 17.53 -5.50 -54.95
CA LYS A 86 17.09 -6.76 -54.37
C LYS A 86 18.03 -7.90 -54.76
N GLU A 87 18.46 -7.94 -56.02
CA GLU A 87 19.38 -8.95 -56.54
C GLU A 87 20.72 -8.91 -55.81
N ILE A 88 21.33 -7.73 -55.68
CA ILE A 88 22.59 -7.53 -54.97
C ILE A 88 22.43 -7.91 -53.48
N CYS A 89 21.35 -7.49 -52.81
CA CYS A 89 21.10 -7.92 -51.42
C CYS A 89 21.03 -9.45 -51.28
N GLN A 90 20.37 -10.14 -52.21
CA GLN A 90 20.27 -11.60 -52.20
C GLN A 90 21.59 -12.28 -52.55
N GLN A 91 22.41 -11.69 -53.42
CA GLN A 91 23.75 -12.20 -53.76
C GLN A 91 24.70 -12.08 -52.56
N VAL A 92 24.71 -10.93 -51.88
CA VAL A 92 25.59 -10.70 -50.73
C VAL A 92 25.13 -11.51 -49.52
N PHE A 93 23.82 -11.63 -49.29
CA PHE A 93 23.22 -12.40 -48.20
C PHE A 93 22.24 -13.48 -48.73
N PRO A 94 22.74 -14.61 -49.25
CA PRO A 94 21.90 -15.65 -49.85
C PRO A 94 20.87 -16.27 -48.90
N GLU A 95 21.22 -16.37 -47.62
CA GLU A 95 20.37 -16.96 -46.59
C GLU A 95 19.32 -15.98 -46.03
N ALA A 96 19.43 -14.69 -46.35
CA ALA A 96 18.51 -13.66 -45.87
C ALA A 96 17.23 -13.62 -46.72
N SER A 97 16.09 -13.41 -46.06
CA SER A 97 14.85 -13.10 -46.76
C SER A 97 14.79 -11.61 -47.12
N VAL A 98 14.96 -11.27 -48.40
CA VAL A 98 14.85 -9.87 -48.86
C VAL A 98 13.39 -9.52 -49.15
N LYS A 99 12.85 -8.54 -48.42
CA LYS A 99 11.45 -8.07 -48.53
C LYS A 99 11.40 -6.59 -48.85
N SER A 100 10.49 -6.20 -49.74
CA SER A 100 10.16 -4.82 -50.04
C SER A 100 8.69 -4.56 -49.71
N ASP A 101 8.40 -3.39 -49.14
CA ASP A 101 7.03 -2.90 -49.00
C ASP A 101 6.46 -2.55 -50.40
N ASN A 102 5.14 -2.57 -50.56
CA ASN A 102 4.46 -2.18 -51.82
C ASN A 102 4.65 -0.69 -52.16
N THR A 103 5.00 0.11 -51.16
CA THR A 103 5.12 1.57 -51.18
C THR A 103 6.29 2.00 -50.29
N PRO A 104 7.54 1.62 -50.65
CA PRO A 104 8.71 1.80 -49.82
C PRO A 104 9.07 3.27 -49.57
N GLU A 105 8.70 4.18 -50.48
CA GLU A 105 8.85 5.64 -50.33
C GLU A 105 8.10 6.22 -49.12
N PHE A 106 7.01 5.58 -48.68
CA PHE A 106 6.19 6.04 -47.56
C PHE A 106 6.48 5.29 -46.24
N CYS A 107 7.41 4.34 -46.22
CA CYS A 107 7.70 3.52 -45.03
C CYS A 107 8.04 4.38 -43.79
N ILE A 108 8.91 5.38 -43.95
CA ILE A 108 9.31 6.28 -42.86
C ILE A 108 8.12 7.11 -42.39
N ALA A 109 7.40 7.75 -43.31
CA ALA A 109 6.24 8.57 -42.98
C ALA A 109 5.13 7.77 -42.28
N ARG A 110 4.87 6.53 -42.72
CA ARG A 110 3.93 5.61 -42.05
C ARG A 110 4.40 5.20 -40.66
N GLY A 111 5.69 4.89 -40.51
CA GLY A 111 6.29 4.56 -39.23
C GLY A 111 6.11 5.69 -38.22
N LEU A 112 6.48 6.91 -38.62
CA LEU A 112 6.32 8.12 -37.80
C LEU A 112 4.86 8.42 -37.49
N ALA A 113 3.96 8.32 -38.48
CA ALA A 113 2.53 8.52 -38.26
C ALA A 113 1.93 7.48 -37.30
N ARG A 114 2.40 6.23 -37.35
CA ARG A 114 2.01 5.19 -36.39
C ARG A 114 2.53 5.51 -34.99
N TRP A 115 3.80 5.89 -34.88
CA TRP A 115 4.40 6.28 -33.60
C TRP A 115 3.67 7.47 -32.97
N GLY A 116 3.37 8.52 -33.74
CA GLY A 116 2.65 9.69 -33.24
C GLY A 116 1.24 9.35 -32.72
N ARG A 117 0.54 8.39 -33.34
CA ARG A 117 -0.75 7.91 -32.80
C ARG A 117 -0.59 7.19 -31.47
N ILE A 118 0.43 6.34 -31.34
CA ILE A 118 0.74 5.61 -30.11
C ILE A 118 1.13 6.61 -29.01
N GLU A 119 1.97 7.60 -29.31
CA GLU A 119 2.39 8.64 -28.38
C GLU A 119 1.21 9.44 -27.81
N ILE A 120 0.27 9.87 -28.68
CA ILE A 120 -0.96 10.56 -28.24
C ILE A 120 -1.78 9.67 -27.31
N LYS A 121 -2.00 8.40 -27.68
CA LYS A 121 -2.78 7.45 -26.87
C LYS A 121 -2.12 7.17 -25.51
N THR A 122 -0.83 6.89 -25.48
CA THR A 122 -0.07 6.57 -24.26
C THR A 122 0.09 7.78 -23.35
N SER A 123 0.21 8.98 -23.93
CA SER A 123 0.20 10.25 -23.18
C SER A 123 -1.17 10.50 -22.54
N GLN A 124 -2.27 10.28 -23.27
CA GLN A 124 -3.61 10.40 -22.69
C GLN A 124 -3.85 9.33 -21.61
N PHE A 125 -3.40 8.10 -21.83
CA PHE A 125 -3.48 7.03 -20.83
C PHE A 125 -2.77 7.42 -19.52
N SER A 126 -1.57 7.99 -19.62
CA SER A 126 -0.81 8.44 -18.44
C SER A 126 -1.59 9.49 -17.65
N LYS A 127 -2.23 10.45 -18.34
CA LYS A 127 -3.08 11.47 -17.71
C LYS A 127 -4.31 10.86 -17.04
N ASP A 128 -4.98 9.91 -17.70
CA ASP A 128 -6.17 9.24 -17.16
C ASP A 128 -5.81 8.42 -15.91
N ILE A 129 -4.61 7.83 -15.86
CA ILE A 129 -4.08 7.17 -14.65
C ILE A 129 -3.82 8.18 -13.53
N GLU A 130 -3.25 9.35 -13.81
CA GLU A 130 -3.06 10.41 -12.81
C GLU A 130 -4.39 10.91 -12.24
N ILE A 131 -5.40 11.13 -13.11
CA ILE A 131 -6.75 11.51 -12.71
C ILE A 131 -7.39 10.40 -11.87
N PHE A 132 -7.22 9.13 -12.24
CA PHE A 132 -7.70 8.01 -11.45
C PHE A 132 -7.08 7.99 -10.05
N CYS A 133 -5.78 8.26 -9.95
CA CYS A 133 -5.07 8.36 -8.67
C CYS A 133 -5.70 9.44 -7.77
N SER A 134 -5.88 10.66 -8.29
CA SER A 134 -6.44 11.77 -7.51
C SER A 134 -7.93 11.57 -7.16
N ASP A 135 -8.73 11.12 -8.12
CA ASP A 135 -10.19 11.16 -8.03
C ASP A 135 -10.81 9.89 -7.45
N LYS A 136 -10.08 8.77 -7.51
CA LYS A 136 -10.59 7.45 -7.09
C LYS A 136 -9.81 6.87 -5.92
N ILE A 137 -8.48 6.87 -5.95
CA ILE A 137 -7.68 6.21 -4.91
C ILE A 137 -7.84 6.94 -3.57
N LYS A 138 -7.51 8.24 -3.51
CA LYS A 138 -7.55 9.00 -2.26
C LYS A 138 -8.94 9.01 -1.60
N PRO A 139 -10.06 9.24 -2.32
CA PRO A 139 -11.39 9.17 -1.72
C PRO A 139 -11.77 7.76 -1.24
N THR A 140 -11.40 6.72 -1.98
CA THR A 140 -11.66 5.33 -1.58
C THR A 140 -10.93 4.99 -0.28
N VAL A 141 -9.66 5.37 -0.17
CA VAL A 141 -8.87 5.21 1.07
C VAL A 141 -9.51 6.00 2.22
N ALA A 142 -9.84 7.27 2.00
CA ALA A 142 -10.45 8.13 3.01
C ALA A 142 -11.79 7.58 3.52
N SER A 143 -12.57 6.92 2.67
CA SER A 143 -13.85 6.30 3.05
C SER A 143 -13.69 5.09 3.98
N GLN A 144 -12.52 4.44 3.99
CA GLN A 144 -12.24 3.25 4.77
C GLN A 144 -11.46 3.54 6.06
N ILE A 145 -11.03 4.78 6.30
CA ILE A 145 -10.22 5.13 7.48
C ILE A 145 -11.00 4.96 8.79
N ASP A 146 -12.31 5.21 8.77
CA ASP A 146 -13.16 5.03 9.96
C ASP A 146 -13.27 3.56 10.35
N PHE A 147 -13.30 2.65 9.37
CA PHE A 147 -13.25 1.22 9.63
C PHE A 147 -11.96 0.81 10.35
N LEU A 148 -10.84 1.46 10.02
CA LEU A 148 -9.56 1.22 10.70
C LEU A 148 -9.62 1.71 12.15
N TYR A 149 -10.16 2.90 12.41
CA TYR A 149 -10.31 3.42 13.76
C TYR A 149 -11.23 2.55 14.62
N ASP A 150 -12.36 2.10 14.08
CA ASP A 150 -13.27 1.19 14.75
C ASP A 150 -12.56 -0.13 15.11
N ALA A 151 -11.78 -0.67 14.17
CA ALA A 151 -11.03 -1.90 14.37
C ALA A 151 -9.94 -1.77 15.44
N ILE A 152 -9.15 -0.70 15.41
CA ILE A 152 -8.11 -0.40 16.41
C ILE A 152 -8.73 -0.25 17.80
N SER A 153 -9.81 0.54 17.88
CA SER A 153 -10.51 0.81 19.13
C SER A 153 -11.06 -0.45 19.77
N THR A 154 -11.56 -1.36 18.93
CA THR A 154 -12.05 -2.67 19.36
C THR A 154 -10.90 -3.54 19.91
N VAL A 155 -9.79 -3.63 19.19
CA VAL A 155 -8.60 -4.40 19.61
C VAL A 155 -8.04 -3.89 20.93
N LEU A 156 -7.92 -2.56 21.08
CA LEU A 156 -7.44 -1.94 22.31
C LEU A 156 -8.41 -2.16 23.48
N ALA A 157 -9.72 -2.02 23.25
CA ALA A 157 -10.72 -2.30 24.28
C ALA A 157 -10.64 -3.75 24.76
N ASP A 158 -10.55 -4.72 23.84
CA ASP A 158 -10.41 -6.14 24.19
C ASP A 158 -9.16 -6.42 25.04
N LYS A 159 -8.02 -5.84 24.65
CA LYS A 159 -6.76 -6.01 25.37
C LYS A 159 -6.83 -5.41 26.78
N ILE A 160 -7.35 -4.17 26.92
CA ILE A 160 -7.51 -3.50 28.22
C ILE A 160 -8.42 -4.31 29.14
N ILE A 161 -9.56 -4.77 28.63
CA ILE A 161 -10.52 -5.59 29.39
C ILE A 161 -9.88 -6.90 29.84
N SER A 162 -9.07 -7.53 28.97
CA SER A 162 -8.35 -8.75 29.31
C SER A 162 -7.33 -8.54 30.43
N ILE A 163 -6.55 -7.45 30.38
CA ILE A 163 -5.55 -7.12 31.42
C ILE A 163 -6.21 -6.87 32.77
N ILE A 164 -7.33 -6.15 32.77
CA ILE A 164 -8.13 -5.90 33.97
C ILE A 164 -8.58 -7.22 34.61
N LYS A 165 -9.19 -8.12 33.83
CA LYS A 165 -9.68 -9.41 34.35
C LYS A 165 -8.54 -10.26 34.91
N HIS A 166 -7.43 -10.32 34.18
CA HIS A 166 -6.25 -11.04 34.61
C HIS A 166 -5.73 -10.54 35.96
N ASN A 167 -5.53 -9.23 36.12
CA ASN A 167 -5.06 -8.64 37.36
C ASN A 167 -6.05 -8.79 38.51
N PHE A 168 -7.36 -8.76 38.24
CA PHE A 168 -8.37 -9.07 39.24
C PHE A 168 -8.25 -10.52 39.76
N ASP A 169 -7.98 -11.49 38.90
CA ASP A 169 -7.78 -12.88 39.30
C ASP A 169 -6.52 -13.05 40.15
N LEU A 170 -5.43 -12.36 39.77
CA LEU A 170 -4.20 -12.31 40.55
C LEU A 170 -4.43 -11.70 41.94
N TRP A 171 -5.27 -10.67 42.05
CA TRP A 171 -5.70 -10.15 43.35
C TRP A 171 -6.50 -11.18 44.13
N LYS A 172 -7.47 -11.87 43.51
CA LYS A 172 -8.25 -12.92 44.21
C LYS A 172 -7.35 -14.04 44.76
N SER A 173 -6.30 -14.41 44.02
CA SER A 173 -5.35 -15.45 44.41
C SER A 173 -4.21 -14.97 45.32
N ARG A 174 -4.29 -13.76 45.90
CA ARG A 174 -3.23 -13.14 46.74
C ARG A 174 -1.89 -12.88 46.06
N LYS A 175 -1.81 -12.91 44.73
CA LYS A 175 -0.60 -12.48 44.00
C LYS A 175 -0.46 -10.96 44.02
N HIS A 176 -1.58 -10.22 43.95
CA HIS A 176 -1.63 -8.81 44.34
C HIS A 176 -2.14 -8.69 45.77
N LEU A 177 -1.31 -8.22 46.69
CA LEU A 177 -1.63 -8.20 48.12
C LEU A 177 -2.74 -7.20 48.44
N THR A 178 -2.74 -6.03 47.80
CA THR A 178 -3.73 -4.98 48.04
C THR A 178 -4.46 -4.59 46.75
N ILE A 179 -5.59 -3.90 46.88
CA ILE A 179 -6.29 -3.32 45.72
C ILE A 179 -5.38 -2.27 45.05
N ASN A 180 -4.59 -1.53 45.82
CA ASN A 180 -3.59 -0.60 45.29
C ASN A 180 -2.51 -1.30 44.46
N ASN A 181 -1.99 -2.46 44.90
CA ASN A 181 -1.02 -3.22 44.09
C ASN A 181 -1.64 -3.67 42.77
N MET A 182 -2.88 -4.16 42.80
CA MET A 182 -3.60 -4.56 41.60
C MET A 182 -3.81 -3.37 40.65
N LYS A 183 -4.17 -2.18 41.15
CA LYS A 183 -4.30 -0.97 40.33
C LYS A 183 -2.98 -0.60 39.65
N SER A 184 -1.90 -0.52 40.42
CA SER A 184 -0.59 -0.19 39.88
C SER A 184 -0.11 -1.24 38.88
N ALA A 185 -0.43 -2.51 39.09
CA ALA A 185 -0.14 -3.57 38.14
C ALA A 185 -0.95 -3.42 36.85
N ILE A 186 -2.26 -3.14 36.92
CA ILE A 186 -3.08 -2.84 35.74
C ILE A 186 -2.50 -1.66 34.96
N ASP A 187 -2.15 -0.57 35.64
CA ASP A 187 -1.56 0.62 35.00
C ASP A 187 -0.24 0.28 34.28
N SER A 188 0.60 -0.53 34.91
CA SER A 188 1.89 -0.97 34.36
C SER A 188 1.71 -1.93 33.18
N ASP A 189 0.84 -2.93 33.31
CA ASP A 189 0.62 -3.97 32.30
C ASP A 189 0.01 -3.37 31.03
N ILE A 190 -0.91 -2.40 31.16
CA ILE A 190 -1.47 -1.72 29.99
C ILE A 190 -0.40 -0.86 29.30
N LYS A 191 0.42 -0.11 30.05
CA LYS A 191 1.54 0.66 29.47
C LYS A 191 2.50 -0.25 28.69
N TYR A 192 2.94 -1.34 29.33
CA TYR A 192 3.82 -2.31 28.69
C TYR A 192 3.17 -2.94 27.45
N SER A 193 1.88 -3.28 27.52
CA SER A 193 1.15 -3.85 26.40
C SER A 193 0.97 -2.90 25.21
N LEU A 194 0.97 -1.58 25.42
CA LEU A 194 0.91 -0.61 24.32
C LEU A 194 2.25 -0.48 23.59
N GLU A 195 3.35 -0.77 24.28
CA GLU A 195 4.71 -0.76 23.75
C GLU A 195 5.13 -2.13 23.19
N GLU A 196 4.32 -3.17 23.42
CA GLU A 196 4.61 -4.55 23.05
C GLU A 196 4.46 -4.79 21.53
N LYS A 197 5.43 -5.51 20.94
CA LYS A 197 5.40 -5.90 19.52
C LYS A 197 4.13 -6.68 19.12
N ASN A 198 3.52 -7.44 20.04
CA ASN A 198 2.29 -8.19 19.78
C ASN A 198 1.09 -7.31 19.37
N LEU A 199 1.07 -6.01 19.73
CA LEU A 199 -0.01 -5.11 19.33
C LEU A 199 -0.01 -4.88 17.80
N SER A 200 1.18 -4.86 17.19
CA SER A 200 1.33 -4.68 15.75
C SER A 200 0.73 -5.85 14.95
N GLU A 201 0.82 -7.09 15.46
CA GLU A 201 0.23 -8.26 14.81
C GLU A 201 -1.30 -8.20 14.81
N LEU A 202 -1.90 -7.81 15.93
CA LEU A 202 -3.35 -7.64 16.05
C LEU A 202 -3.90 -6.54 15.13
N PHE A 203 -3.15 -5.45 14.96
CA PHE A 203 -3.50 -4.41 13.98
C PHE A 203 -3.32 -4.91 12.55
N GLY A 204 -2.27 -5.70 12.29
CA GLY A 204 -1.96 -6.22 10.96
C GLY A 204 -3.12 -6.99 10.33
N GLU A 205 -3.82 -7.82 11.09
CA GLU A 205 -5.00 -8.55 10.59
C GLU A 205 -6.12 -7.59 10.15
N LYS A 206 -6.39 -6.53 10.93
CA LYS A 206 -7.44 -5.56 10.63
C LYS A 206 -7.08 -4.66 9.46
N ILE A 207 -5.81 -4.25 9.37
CA ILE A 207 -5.28 -3.51 8.22
C ILE A 207 -5.40 -4.35 6.95
N LYS A 208 -5.04 -5.63 6.99
CA LYS A 208 -5.16 -6.54 5.84
C LYS A 208 -6.61 -6.62 5.34
N LEU A 209 -7.58 -6.68 6.25
CA LEU A 209 -9.00 -6.64 5.87
C LEU A 209 -9.39 -5.33 5.19
N MET A 210 -8.91 -4.19 5.70
CA MET A 210 -9.17 -2.88 5.11
C MET A 210 -8.53 -2.76 3.71
N LEU A 211 -7.25 -3.11 3.56
CA LEU A 211 -6.55 -3.07 2.28
C LEU A 211 -7.25 -3.95 1.25
N ASN A 212 -7.71 -5.14 1.64
CA ASN A 212 -8.48 -6.02 0.75
C ASN A 212 -9.78 -5.38 0.26
N LYS A 213 -10.47 -4.61 1.11
CA LYS A 213 -11.67 -3.86 0.71
C LYS A 213 -11.32 -2.78 -0.31
N ILE A 214 -10.32 -1.95 -0.01
CA ILE A 214 -9.84 -0.89 -0.91
C ILE A 214 -9.43 -1.48 -2.27
N SER A 215 -8.61 -2.54 -2.26
CA SER A 215 -8.18 -3.25 -3.46
C SER A 215 -9.35 -3.81 -4.27
N LYS A 216 -10.42 -4.28 -3.62
CA LYS A 216 -11.60 -4.78 -4.31
C LYS A 216 -12.37 -3.64 -5.00
N ASP A 217 -12.54 -2.52 -4.33
CA ASP A 217 -13.28 -1.37 -4.84
C ASP A 217 -12.53 -0.73 -6.02
N LEU A 218 -11.23 -0.48 -5.87
CA LEU A 218 -10.38 0.07 -6.94
C LEU A 218 -10.28 -0.85 -8.17
N ARG A 219 -10.24 -2.17 -7.98
CA ARG A 219 -10.27 -3.14 -9.09
C ARG A 219 -11.56 -3.09 -9.91
N ASN A 220 -12.68 -2.66 -9.31
CA ASN A 220 -13.91 -2.50 -10.08
C ASN A 220 -13.91 -1.19 -10.87
N GLU A 221 -13.38 -0.12 -10.28
CA GLU A 221 -13.29 1.20 -10.92
C GLU A 221 -12.30 1.21 -12.10
N ILE A 222 -11.13 0.56 -11.97
CA ILE A 222 -10.08 0.59 -13.01
C ILE A 222 -10.49 -0.15 -14.30
N LYS A 223 -11.47 -1.07 -14.25
CA LYS A 223 -11.93 -1.85 -15.42
C LYS A 223 -12.41 -0.98 -16.56
N ALA A 224 -13.00 0.19 -16.25
CA ALA A 224 -13.44 1.14 -17.27
C ALA A 224 -12.25 1.67 -18.09
N LEU A 225 -11.12 1.96 -17.42
CA LEU A 225 -9.88 2.39 -18.08
C LEU A 225 -9.23 1.25 -18.87
N GLU A 226 -9.23 0.03 -18.35
CA GLU A 226 -8.71 -1.14 -19.09
C GLU A 226 -9.45 -1.32 -20.43
N LEU A 227 -10.79 -1.22 -20.42
CA LEU A 227 -11.62 -1.29 -21.61
C LEU A 227 -11.36 -0.13 -22.59
N GLN A 228 -11.24 1.10 -22.08
CA GLN A 228 -11.00 2.29 -22.90
C GLN A 228 -9.71 2.19 -23.73
N TYR A 229 -8.65 1.61 -23.16
CA TYR A 229 -7.33 1.49 -23.79
C TYR A 229 -7.06 0.12 -24.42
N SER A 230 -8.05 -0.76 -24.49
CA SER A 230 -7.89 -2.14 -25.00
C SER A 230 -6.83 -2.95 -24.25
N ILE A 231 -6.65 -2.66 -22.96
CA ILE A 231 -5.78 -3.43 -22.07
C ILE A 231 -6.58 -4.66 -21.60
N PRO A 232 -5.98 -5.87 -21.54
CA PRO A 232 -6.67 -7.04 -21.05
C PRO A 232 -7.22 -6.82 -19.63
N ILE A 233 -8.50 -7.13 -19.43
CA ILE A 233 -9.19 -6.92 -18.16
C ILE A 233 -8.45 -7.64 -17.03
N GLY A 234 -8.23 -6.91 -15.94
CA GLY A 234 -7.52 -7.38 -14.75
C GLY A 234 -6.02 -7.09 -14.75
N LYS A 235 -5.41 -6.68 -15.87
CA LYS A 235 -3.96 -6.41 -15.93
C LYS A 235 -3.53 -5.18 -15.16
N LEU A 236 -4.31 -4.11 -15.18
CA LEU A 236 -4.11 -2.99 -14.25
C LEU A 236 -4.65 -3.37 -12.87
N GLY A 237 -5.72 -4.16 -12.80
CA GLY A 237 -6.25 -4.66 -11.52
C GLY A 237 -5.24 -5.46 -10.67
N GLU A 238 -4.25 -6.11 -11.28
CA GLU A 238 -3.12 -6.78 -10.61
C GLU A 238 -2.30 -5.80 -9.75
N SER A 239 -2.26 -4.50 -10.10
CA SER A 239 -1.58 -3.46 -9.32
C SER A 239 -2.17 -3.24 -7.93
N PHE A 240 -3.38 -3.77 -7.68
CA PHE A 240 -4.07 -3.68 -6.41
C PHE A 240 -3.99 -4.99 -5.61
N ASP A 241 -3.28 -6.02 -6.09
CA ASP A 241 -3.00 -7.19 -5.27
C ASP A 241 -1.95 -6.85 -4.22
N PHE A 242 -2.39 -6.71 -2.97
CA PHE A 242 -1.55 -6.34 -1.84
C PHE A 242 -0.35 -7.28 -1.62
N LYS A 243 -0.38 -8.50 -2.17
CA LYS A 243 0.76 -9.43 -2.11
C LYS A 243 1.92 -8.99 -2.99
N ASN A 244 1.64 -8.24 -4.05
CA ASN A 244 2.60 -7.86 -5.09
C ASN A 244 2.95 -6.36 -5.05
N ILE A 245 2.33 -5.58 -4.18
CA ILE A 245 2.60 -4.15 -4.06
C ILE A 245 4.01 -3.93 -3.50
N ALA A 246 4.86 -3.26 -4.28
CA ALA A 246 6.18 -2.83 -3.84
C ALA A 246 6.07 -1.57 -2.97
N VAL A 247 6.68 -1.60 -1.78
CA VAL A 247 6.79 -0.42 -0.90
C VAL A 247 8.21 0.12 -1.04
N GLY A 248 8.36 1.31 -1.61
CA GLY A 248 9.62 2.05 -1.49
C GLY A 248 9.89 2.39 -0.02
N ASN A 249 11.15 2.65 0.36
CA ASN A 249 11.51 3.08 1.72
C ASN A 249 10.83 4.42 2.06
N ILE A 250 9.58 4.38 2.55
CA ILE A 250 8.86 5.53 3.05
C ILE A 250 9.32 5.76 4.50
N SER A 251 10.40 6.53 4.65
CA SER A 251 10.89 6.98 5.95
C SER A 251 9.90 7.99 6.55
N LEU A 252 9.28 7.67 7.69
CA LEU A 252 8.64 8.69 8.51
C LEU A 252 9.72 9.53 9.17
N GLY A 253 9.61 10.85 9.02
CA GLY A 253 10.21 11.78 9.97
C GLY A 253 9.49 11.70 11.31
N SER A 254 9.73 10.65 12.10
CA SER A 254 9.55 10.66 13.54
C SER A 254 10.57 9.73 14.19
N GLN A 255 11.27 10.26 15.19
CA GLN A 255 12.35 9.58 15.89
C GLN A 255 11.84 8.36 16.67
N THR A 256 11.78 7.20 16.02
CA THR A 256 11.97 5.90 16.68
C THR A 256 12.55 4.96 15.64
N ASN A 257 13.79 4.54 15.83
CA ASN A 257 14.41 3.45 15.08
C ASN A 257 13.52 2.21 15.19
N ILE A 258 12.78 1.90 14.14
CA ILE A 258 12.20 0.57 13.95
C ILE A 258 13.14 -0.12 12.97
N ASP A 259 14.15 -0.80 13.52
CA ASP A 259 14.95 -1.77 12.78
C ASP A 259 13.99 -2.86 12.28
N ALA A 260 13.63 -2.76 11.00
CA ALA A 260 12.84 -3.74 10.26
C ALA A 260 13.75 -4.82 9.64
N THR A 261 14.82 -5.17 10.32
CA THR A 261 15.77 -6.21 9.92
C THR A 261 16.11 -7.04 11.14
N ASP A 262 15.25 -8.03 11.42
CA ASP A 262 15.72 -9.38 11.74
C ASP A 262 14.53 -10.34 11.89
N GLY A 263 14.45 -11.29 10.95
CA GLY A 263 14.23 -12.68 11.33
C GLY A 263 12.81 -13.22 11.51
N LEU A 264 11.73 -12.61 11.00
CA LEU A 264 10.40 -13.26 10.85
C LEU A 264 9.61 -12.71 9.64
N ILE A 265 10.27 -12.51 8.50
CA ILE A 265 9.73 -11.71 7.38
C ILE A 265 8.93 -12.52 6.33
N SER A 266 8.82 -13.84 6.38
CA SER A 266 8.30 -14.58 5.22
C SER A 266 6.78 -14.76 5.09
N GLN A 267 5.89 -14.21 5.95
CA GLN A 267 4.45 -14.46 5.78
C GLN A 267 3.45 -13.28 5.91
N PHE A 268 3.88 -12.02 6.14
CA PHE A 268 2.91 -10.93 6.40
C PHE A 268 2.98 -9.64 5.57
N SER A 269 3.73 -9.59 4.45
CA SER A 269 3.77 -8.47 3.48
C SER A 269 4.21 -7.12 4.07
N SER A 270 5.32 -6.58 3.58
CA SER A 270 6.00 -5.37 4.10
C SER A 270 5.08 -4.15 4.33
N ILE A 271 4.01 -4.01 3.55
CA ILE A 271 2.99 -2.96 3.71
C ILE A 271 2.29 -3.04 5.06
N VAL A 272 1.80 -4.22 5.42
CA VAL A 272 1.01 -4.40 6.65
C VAL A 272 1.87 -4.13 7.86
N ALA A 273 3.12 -4.59 7.86
CA ALA A 273 4.08 -4.33 8.93
C ALA A 273 4.34 -2.82 9.10
N TRP A 274 4.53 -2.09 7.99
CA TRP A 274 4.77 -0.66 8.03
C TRP A 274 3.56 0.14 8.54
N ILE A 275 2.35 -0.11 8.03
CA ILE A 275 1.13 0.57 8.52
C ILE A 275 0.89 0.21 9.99
N SER A 276 1.05 -1.07 10.36
CA SER A 276 0.89 -1.52 11.75
C SER A 276 1.88 -0.83 12.69
N GLY A 277 3.11 -0.63 12.24
CA GLY A 277 4.15 0.11 12.98
C GLY A 277 3.78 1.58 13.19
N ILE A 278 3.26 2.26 12.16
CA ILE A 278 2.74 3.63 12.29
C ILE A 278 1.62 3.68 13.32
N LEU A 279 0.64 2.77 13.21
CA LEU A 279 -0.49 2.74 14.12
C LEU A 279 -0.08 2.41 15.55
N ALA A 280 0.86 1.50 15.75
CA ALA A 280 1.41 1.20 17.06
C ALA A 280 2.14 2.40 17.66
N GLY A 281 2.98 3.08 16.87
CA GLY A 281 3.67 4.31 17.31
C GLY A 281 2.71 5.46 17.62
N VAL A 282 1.68 5.65 16.79
CA VAL A 282 0.59 6.60 17.01
C VAL A 282 -0.20 6.25 18.27
N ALA A 283 -0.51 4.96 18.47
CA ALA A 283 -1.20 4.48 19.65
C ALA A 283 -0.39 4.76 20.92
N ALA A 284 0.92 4.50 20.91
CA ALA A 284 1.80 4.83 22.02
C ALA A 284 1.87 6.36 22.27
N TYR A 285 2.01 7.17 21.22
CA TYR A 285 2.25 8.60 21.33
C TYR A 285 0.98 9.43 21.67
N LEU A 286 -0.11 9.25 20.92
CA LEU A 286 -1.33 10.07 21.03
C LEU A 286 -2.38 9.41 21.90
N ILE A 287 -2.48 8.08 21.80
CA ILE A 287 -3.47 7.32 22.55
C ILE A 287 -2.91 6.94 23.93
N GLY A 288 -1.60 6.84 24.14
CA GLY A 288 -0.99 6.53 25.44
C GLY A 288 -1.53 7.41 26.59
N PRO A 289 -1.43 8.75 26.51
CA PRO A 289 -1.99 9.65 27.53
C PRO A 289 -3.52 9.55 27.69
N THR A 290 -4.23 9.28 26.60
CA THR A 290 -5.70 9.17 26.60
C THR A 290 -6.16 7.83 27.19
N VAL A 291 -5.48 6.73 26.84
CA VAL A 291 -5.64 5.41 27.43
C VAL A 291 -5.33 5.49 28.91
N LEU A 292 -4.36 6.29 29.37
CA LEU A 292 -4.18 6.56 30.80
C LEU A 292 -5.41 7.19 31.46
N GLY A 293 -6.09 8.13 30.81
CA GLY A 293 -7.37 8.66 31.30
C GLY A 293 -8.49 7.60 31.37
N ILE A 294 -8.57 6.75 30.34
CA ILE A 294 -9.50 5.60 30.29
C ILE A 294 -9.18 4.59 31.40
N ILE A 295 -7.89 4.32 31.62
CA ILE A 295 -7.38 3.43 32.67
C ILE A 295 -7.81 3.96 34.03
N VAL A 296 -7.64 5.26 34.30
CA VAL A 296 -8.09 5.88 35.56
C VAL A 296 -9.60 5.70 35.74
N GLY A 297 -10.40 5.88 34.68
CA GLY A 297 -11.84 5.64 34.71
C GLY A 297 -12.22 4.18 35.00
N LEU A 298 -11.59 3.23 34.32
CA LEU A 298 -11.86 1.80 34.47
C LEU A 298 -11.38 1.25 35.81
N THR A 299 -10.18 1.62 36.24
CA THR A 299 -9.64 1.26 37.56
C THR A 299 -10.51 1.85 38.68
N ALA A 300 -11.03 3.08 38.52
CA ALA A 300 -12.02 3.64 39.42
C ALA A 300 -13.32 2.83 39.44
N LEU A 301 -13.83 2.40 38.28
CA LEU A 301 -15.06 1.60 38.17
C LEU A 301 -14.94 0.20 38.80
N ILE A 302 -13.79 -0.44 38.63
CA ILE A 302 -13.46 -1.69 39.33
C ILE A 302 -13.41 -1.43 40.84
N SER A 303 -12.75 -0.35 41.25
CA SER A 303 -12.61 0.02 42.67
C SER A 303 -13.96 0.25 43.32
N THR A 304 -14.85 1.04 42.71
CA THR A 304 -16.17 1.32 43.26
C THR A 304 -17.00 0.04 43.37
N THR A 305 -16.89 -0.86 42.39
CA THR A 305 -17.53 -2.17 42.46
C THR A 305 -16.99 -3.01 43.61
N LEU A 306 -15.68 -3.12 43.74
CA LEU A 306 -15.03 -3.87 44.82
C LEU A 306 -15.39 -3.31 46.19
N PHE A 307 -15.28 -1.99 46.36
CA PHE A 307 -15.59 -1.31 47.61
C PHE A 307 -17.05 -1.51 47.99
N SER A 308 -17.99 -1.39 47.04
CA SER A 308 -19.42 -1.58 47.32
C SER A 308 -19.73 -2.98 47.88
N ILE A 309 -19.12 -4.03 47.32
CA ILE A 309 -19.32 -5.42 47.75
C ILE A 309 -18.64 -5.65 49.11
N LEU A 310 -17.37 -5.24 49.22
CA LEU A 310 -16.55 -5.48 50.41
C LEU A 310 -17.07 -4.71 51.63
N ILE A 311 -17.41 -3.43 51.49
CA ILE A 311 -17.98 -2.61 52.58
C ILE A 311 -19.30 -3.20 53.05
N SER A 312 -20.17 -3.57 52.11
CA SER A 312 -21.46 -4.19 52.44
C SER A 312 -21.23 -5.46 53.25
N PHE A 313 -20.30 -6.32 52.83
CA PHE A 313 -19.97 -7.54 53.56
C PHE A 313 -19.38 -7.24 54.96
N LEU A 314 -18.39 -6.36 55.04
CA LEU A 314 -17.64 -6.05 56.26
C LEU A 314 -18.54 -5.52 57.39
N ILE A 315 -19.54 -4.70 57.06
CA ILE A 315 -20.43 -4.07 58.05
C ILE A 315 -21.63 -4.97 58.42
N THR A 316 -22.03 -5.88 57.53
CA THR A 316 -23.25 -6.71 57.73
C THR A 316 -22.97 -8.09 58.28
N ASN A 317 -21.77 -8.64 58.11
CA ASN A 317 -21.45 -10.01 58.53
C ASN A 317 -20.56 -10.05 59.78
N PRO A 318 -20.82 -10.96 60.74
CA PRO A 318 -19.98 -11.16 61.93
C PRO A 318 -18.50 -11.42 61.61
N GLY A 319 -18.22 -12.20 60.56
CA GLY A 319 -16.86 -12.41 60.07
C GLY A 319 -16.20 -11.13 59.54
N GLY A 320 -17.00 -10.22 58.97
CA GLY A 320 -16.54 -8.90 58.51
C GLY A 320 -16.01 -8.04 59.65
N TRP A 321 -16.67 -8.05 60.81
CA TRP A 321 -16.20 -7.37 62.02
C TRP A 321 -14.86 -7.91 62.49
N ALA A 322 -14.63 -9.23 62.43
CA ALA A 322 -13.33 -9.80 62.79
C ALA A 322 -12.18 -9.22 61.92
N VAL A 323 -12.43 -9.02 60.62
CA VAL A 323 -11.48 -8.36 59.71
C VAL A 323 -11.26 -6.90 60.13
N LEU A 324 -12.31 -6.15 60.43
CA LEU A 324 -12.19 -4.76 60.90
C LEU A 324 -11.37 -4.65 62.20
N ALA A 325 -11.45 -5.64 63.10
CA ALA A 325 -10.57 -5.71 64.27
C ALA A 325 -9.10 -5.86 63.93
N THR A 326 -8.76 -6.71 62.96
CA THR A 326 -7.36 -6.91 62.55
C THR A 326 -6.72 -5.63 62.01
N PHE A 327 -7.52 -4.72 61.46
CA PHE A 327 -7.07 -3.41 60.98
C PHE A 327 -7.31 -2.26 61.97
N GLY A 328 -7.61 -2.57 63.24
CA GLY A 328 -7.73 -1.56 64.31
C GLY A 328 -9.01 -0.73 64.29
N ILE A 329 -10.01 -1.10 63.46
CA ILE A 329 -11.26 -0.34 63.30
C ILE A 329 -12.30 -0.69 64.37
N LEU A 330 -12.15 -1.82 65.07
CA LEU A 330 -13.13 -2.25 66.08
C LEU A 330 -13.21 -1.35 67.32
N VAL A 331 -12.20 -0.51 67.58
CA VAL A 331 -12.08 0.24 68.85
C VAL A 331 -13.13 1.35 68.99
N THR A 332 -13.98 1.60 67.98
CA THR A 332 -15.10 2.55 68.07
C THR A 332 -16.49 1.91 68.05
N ALA A 333 -16.59 0.59 67.84
CA ALA A 333 -17.90 -0.09 67.72
C ALA A 333 -18.49 -0.55 69.07
N SER A 334 -17.65 -0.88 70.06
CA SER A 334 -18.11 -1.31 71.39
C SER A 334 -18.71 -0.18 72.24
N THR A 335 -18.70 1.06 71.77
CA THR A 335 -19.25 2.22 72.48
C THR A 335 -20.52 2.86 71.87
N LEU A 336 -21.02 2.45 70.69
CA LEU A 336 -21.91 3.34 69.92
C LEU A 336 -23.04 2.64 69.11
N ALA A 337 -24.23 2.56 69.71
CA ALA A 337 -25.50 2.23 69.04
C ALA A 337 -26.11 3.47 68.35
N GLY A 338 -25.92 3.65 67.03
CA GLY A 338 -26.53 4.76 66.28
C GLY A 338 -26.33 4.74 64.76
N LYS A 339 -27.20 5.43 64.00
CA LYS A 339 -27.12 5.54 62.52
C LYS A 339 -25.90 6.35 62.03
N LYS A 340 -25.51 7.43 62.74
CA LYS A 340 -24.32 8.25 62.42
C LYS A 340 -23.02 7.43 62.43
N THR A 341 -22.96 6.35 63.19
CA THR A 341 -21.76 5.50 63.34
C THR A 341 -21.50 4.61 62.12
N LYS A 342 -22.55 4.13 61.44
CA LYS A 342 -22.38 3.34 60.21
C LYS A 342 -21.76 4.14 59.08
N GLU A 343 -22.08 5.43 59.00
CA GLU A 343 -21.50 6.35 58.01
C GLU A 343 -20.02 6.62 58.32
N SER A 344 -19.66 6.84 59.59
CA SER A 344 -18.26 7.02 60.00
C SER A 344 -17.40 5.76 59.80
N VAL A 345 -17.93 4.57 60.08
CA VAL A 345 -17.23 3.31 59.80
C VAL A 345 -17.08 3.10 58.30
N LYS A 346 -18.13 3.39 57.53
CA LYS A 346 -18.08 3.31 56.06
C LYS A 346 -16.99 4.20 55.47
N SER A 347 -16.87 5.46 55.90
CA SER A 347 -15.85 6.38 55.38
C SER A 347 -14.43 5.92 55.70
N VAL A 348 -14.20 5.42 56.92
CA VAL A 348 -12.88 4.87 57.32
C VAL A 348 -12.52 3.62 56.51
N ILE A 349 -13.50 2.75 56.24
CA ILE A 349 -13.29 1.61 55.36
C ILE A 349 -12.99 2.09 53.94
N GLU A 350 -13.76 3.03 53.37
CA GLU A 350 -13.54 3.54 52.01
C GLU A 350 -12.13 4.11 51.81
N GLU A 351 -11.61 4.82 52.82
CA GLU A 351 -10.27 5.43 52.77
C GLU A 351 -9.14 4.39 52.86
N ASN A 352 -9.31 3.35 53.69
CA ASN A 352 -8.21 2.44 54.03
C ASN A 352 -8.30 1.07 53.32
N LEU A 353 -9.48 0.63 52.90
CA LEU A 353 -9.68 -0.63 52.18
C LEU A 353 -8.75 -0.81 50.95
N PRO A 354 -8.39 0.23 50.17
CA PRO A 354 -7.46 0.06 49.06
C PRO A 354 -6.09 -0.51 49.45
N SER A 355 -5.63 -0.25 50.68
CA SER A 355 -4.31 -0.67 51.20
C SER A 355 -4.35 -1.95 52.03
N TRP A 356 -5.53 -2.53 52.28
CA TRP A 356 -5.65 -3.73 53.11
C TRP A 356 -5.24 -4.99 52.38
N ASP A 357 -4.44 -5.82 53.05
CA ASP A 357 -4.19 -7.21 52.66
C ASP A 357 -5.31 -8.10 53.20
N LEU A 358 -6.40 -8.18 52.43
CA LEU A 358 -7.57 -8.95 52.81
C LEU A 358 -7.27 -10.47 52.80
N PRO A 359 -7.76 -11.25 53.78
CA PRO A 359 -7.70 -12.70 53.74
C PRO A 359 -8.39 -13.30 52.50
N VAL A 360 -7.93 -14.47 52.04
CA VAL A 360 -8.47 -15.15 50.84
C VAL A 360 -9.98 -15.37 50.93
N TRP A 361 -10.47 -15.77 52.10
CA TRP A 361 -11.90 -16.01 52.32
C TRP A 361 -12.74 -14.73 52.15
N VAL A 362 -12.18 -13.54 52.46
CA VAL A 362 -12.85 -12.25 52.23
C VAL A 362 -12.86 -11.92 50.73
N ARG A 363 -11.75 -12.14 50.03
CA ARG A 363 -11.65 -11.90 48.58
C ARG A 363 -12.63 -12.76 47.79
N ASN A 364 -12.84 -14.01 48.22
CA ASN A 364 -13.76 -14.95 47.56
C ASN A 364 -15.23 -14.56 47.63
N ILE A 365 -15.60 -13.60 48.48
CA ILE A 365 -16.97 -13.05 48.53
C ILE A 365 -17.25 -12.19 47.31
N VAL A 366 -16.21 -11.58 46.73
CA VAL A 366 -16.33 -10.87 45.46
C VAL A 366 -16.47 -11.89 44.33
N ASN A 367 -17.67 -12.00 43.79
CA ASN A 367 -17.94 -12.86 42.65
C ASN A 367 -17.29 -12.28 41.39
N SER A 368 -16.38 -13.05 40.76
CA SER A 368 -15.75 -12.71 39.48
C SER A 368 -16.77 -12.34 38.39
N ASP A 369 -17.91 -13.04 38.31
CA ASP A 369 -18.94 -12.77 37.29
C ASP A 369 -19.53 -11.37 37.43
N SER A 370 -19.69 -10.88 38.66
CA SER A 370 -20.22 -9.54 38.92
C SER A 370 -19.23 -8.44 38.50
N VAL A 371 -17.93 -8.69 38.65
CA VAL A 371 -16.88 -7.77 38.24
C VAL A 371 -16.72 -7.82 36.72
N TYR A 372 -16.63 -9.02 36.14
CA TYR A 372 -16.47 -9.21 34.70
C TYR A 372 -17.65 -8.66 33.90
N SER A 373 -18.88 -8.86 34.36
CA SER A 373 -20.06 -8.33 33.66
C SER A 373 -20.09 -6.80 33.64
N LYS A 374 -19.68 -6.13 34.73
CA LYS A 374 -19.54 -4.66 34.76
C LYS A 374 -18.40 -4.18 33.87
N VAL A 375 -17.24 -4.80 33.97
CA VAL A 375 -16.07 -4.47 33.14
C VAL A 375 -16.41 -4.67 31.65
N ASN A 376 -17.07 -5.77 31.28
CA ASN A 376 -17.49 -6.03 29.90
C ASN A 376 -18.53 -5.01 29.39
N LYS A 377 -19.44 -4.51 30.24
CA LYS A 377 -20.40 -3.46 29.84
C LYS A 377 -19.70 -2.17 29.45
N GLU A 378 -18.56 -1.86 30.08
CA GLU A 378 -17.76 -0.68 29.76
C GLU A 378 -16.89 -0.85 28.51
N ARG A 379 -16.79 -2.05 27.94
CA ARG A 379 -15.99 -2.34 26.74
C ARG A 379 -16.33 -1.40 25.58
N GLU A 380 -17.63 -1.20 25.31
CA GLU A 380 -18.06 -0.29 24.25
C GLU A 380 -17.73 1.18 24.58
N GLY A 381 -17.84 1.58 25.84
CA GLY A 381 -17.43 2.91 26.30
C GLY A 381 -15.95 3.17 26.05
N VAL A 382 -15.10 2.18 26.35
CA VAL A 382 -13.66 2.21 26.07
C VAL A 382 -13.39 2.34 24.58
N ALA A 383 -14.00 1.48 23.76
CA ALA A 383 -13.84 1.53 22.31
C ALA A 383 -14.28 2.89 21.75
N ASN A 384 -15.40 3.43 22.20
CA ASN A 384 -15.91 4.74 21.73
C ASN A 384 -14.99 5.90 22.12
N GLN A 385 -14.41 5.88 23.32
CA GLN A 385 -13.47 6.92 23.76
C GLN A 385 -12.17 6.85 22.95
N VAL A 386 -11.61 5.66 22.70
CA VAL A 386 -10.44 5.48 21.84
C VAL A 386 -10.74 5.97 20.42
N ASN A 387 -11.90 5.59 19.87
CA ASN A 387 -12.32 5.93 18.52
C ASN A 387 -12.48 7.43 18.32
N SER A 388 -13.20 8.11 19.22
CA SER A 388 -13.40 9.56 19.14
C SER A 388 -12.09 10.35 19.19
N LYS A 389 -11.09 9.85 19.91
CA LYS A 389 -9.76 10.46 20.00
C LYS A 389 -8.94 10.23 18.74
N LEU A 390 -8.99 9.03 18.18
CA LEU A 390 -8.40 8.72 16.88
C LEU A 390 -8.99 9.60 15.76
N LYS A 391 -10.31 9.76 15.76
CA LYS A 391 -11.03 10.61 14.78
C LYS A 391 -10.78 12.11 14.98
N GLY A 392 -10.48 12.54 16.20
CA GLY A 392 -10.20 13.95 16.51
C GLY A 392 -8.84 14.46 16.04
N GLU A 393 -7.92 13.57 15.66
CA GLU A 393 -6.55 13.91 15.27
C GLU A 393 -6.38 13.95 13.75
N GLU A 394 -6.74 15.09 13.15
CA GLU A 394 -6.73 15.27 11.69
C GLU A 394 -5.36 15.02 11.06
N LYS A 395 -4.26 15.33 11.78
CA LYS A 395 -2.90 15.09 11.30
C LYS A 395 -2.64 13.60 11.05
N ILE A 396 -3.02 12.73 11.98
CA ILE A 396 -2.88 11.26 11.84
C ILE A 396 -3.72 10.79 10.66
N ARG A 397 -4.97 11.30 10.59
CA ARG A 397 -5.92 10.92 9.55
C ARG A 397 -5.36 11.19 8.16
N GLN A 398 -4.89 12.40 7.92
CA GLN A 398 -4.28 12.76 6.64
C GLN A 398 -3.01 11.97 6.38
N GLU A 399 -2.16 11.79 7.38
CA GLU A 399 -0.92 11.03 7.21
C GLU A 399 -1.16 9.56 6.83
N LEU A 400 -2.16 8.90 7.45
CA LEU A 400 -2.55 7.53 7.08
C LEU A 400 -3.17 7.48 5.67
N ILE A 401 -4.05 8.43 5.35
CA ILE A 401 -4.68 8.50 4.03
C ILE A 401 -3.62 8.68 2.94
N ASP A 402 -2.75 9.66 3.07
CA ASP A 402 -1.73 9.99 2.06
C ASP A 402 -0.76 8.83 1.86
N LYS A 403 -0.40 8.15 2.95
CA LYS A 403 0.48 6.97 2.93
C LYS A 403 -0.14 5.75 2.26
N ILE A 404 -1.37 5.41 2.61
CA ILE A 404 -2.06 4.29 1.97
C ILE A 404 -2.32 4.62 0.50
N THR A 405 -2.66 5.89 0.20
CA THR A 405 -2.85 6.37 -1.17
C THR A 405 -1.57 6.21 -1.99
N SER A 406 -0.43 6.70 -1.49
CA SER A 406 0.83 6.66 -2.23
C SER A 406 1.28 5.24 -2.58
N ILE A 407 0.98 4.26 -1.72
CA ILE A 407 1.24 2.84 -1.98
C ILE A 407 0.46 2.37 -3.22
N PHE A 408 -0.84 2.62 -3.26
CA PHE A 408 -1.68 2.23 -4.38
C PHE A 408 -1.32 2.99 -5.66
N GLU A 409 -1.03 4.30 -5.57
CA GLU A 409 -0.61 5.10 -6.71
C GLU A 409 0.71 4.60 -7.30
N THR A 410 1.71 4.33 -6.46
CA THR A 410 3.03 3.87 -6.91
C THR A 410 2.90 2.54 -7.64
N SER A 411 2.13 1.61 -7.07
CA SER A 411 1.90 0.30 -7.69
C SER A 411 1.13 0.42 -9.01
N LEU A 412 0.10 1.27 -9.06
CA LEU A 412 -0.66 1.50 -10.28
C LEU A 412 0.19 2.16 -11.38
N LYS A 413 0.98 3.18 -11.03
CA LYS A 413 1.85 3.87 -11.98
C LYS A 413 2.92 2.94 -12.56
N ALA A 414 3.55 2.11 -11.72
CA ALA A 414 4.51 1.11 -12.19
C ALA A 414 3.86 0.14 -13.20
N GLN A 415 2.69 -0.42 -12.84
CA GLN A 415 1.96 -1.31 -13.75
C GLN A 415 1.52 -0.59 -15.03
N ALA A 416 1.11 0.67 -14.93
CA ALA A 416 0.70 1.46 -16.09
C ALA A 416 1.85 1.69 -17.07
N GLU A 417 3.08 1.95 -16.59
CA GLU A 417 4.26 2.06 -17.46
C GLU A 417 4.48 0.77 -18.27
N ASP A 418 4.39 -0.40 -17.63
CA ASP A 418 4.53 -1.69 -18.31
C ASP A 418 3.44 -1.90 -19.36
N MET A 419 2.21 -1.43 -19.09
CA MET A 419 1.08 -1.58 -20.02
C MET A 419 1.12 -0.63 -21.21
N LYS A 420 1.94 0.43 -21.20
CA LYS A 420 2.08 1.33 -22.36
C LYS A 420 2.51 0.59 -23.63
N ALA A 421 3.32 -0.46 -23.48
CA ALA A 421 3.76 -1.31 -24.59
C ALA A 421 2.61 -2.08 -25.28
N LEU A 422 1.49 -2.27 -24.58
CA LEU A 422 0.32 -2.97 -25.11
C LEU A 422 -0.67 -2.03 -25.83
N ILE A 423 -0.48 -0.71 -25.74
CA ILE A 423 -1.36 0.28 -26.34
C ILE A 423 -0.98 0.46 -27.82
N SER A 424 -1.82 -0.06 -28.72
CA SER A 424 -1.66 0.03 -30.18
C SER A 424 -2.53 1.07 -30.85
#